data_AF-A0A9N9HQ82-F1
#
_entry.id   AF-A0A9N9HQ82-F1
#
_cell.length_a   1.000
_cell.length_b   1.000
_cell.length_c   1.000
_cell.angle_alpha   90.00
_cell.angle_beta   90.00
_cell.angle_gamma   90.00
#
_symmetry.space_group_name_H-M   'P 1'
#
loop_
_entity.id
_entity.type
_entity.pdbx_description
1 polymer ?
#
loop_
_entity_poly.entity_id
_entity_poly.type
_entity_poly.pdbx_seq_one_letter_code
_entity_poly.pdbx_strand_id
1 'polypeptide(L)'
;MRRPLSIQLRQRLGKLIFHTLVEERTPKIQTFHRLIDWLNTSNAESPHKLSKEIAYLEKALSPGPRVAKEHLTDKGRENIKPIVTGHHTLRVQRGLILGVILFIVSECFFFLSIFWAFFDAALAPTVELGCAWPPAGIQPIDPWEWPLVNTILLLSSGVRLKCNQSDLFVLFSLLPFNCPRVPSTKRIGPHNYEIICILIGSLLGDGSMEKDGNGSRFAFYQEKTNGEYLLWLHQVISSLGYCKPEIPVIQTRKGTNGQIRYFYRFRTYTYSSFNWIYEEFYPNKRKVVPQIIDQYLSPLALAVWIMDDATLYKNKGLRFCTNSFTLKEVQYLASVLEKKYSLNTSIHKTGVVNQYGLYIPKSSMADLTKIVKPHIHPTMLYKLPSI
;
A
#
# COMPACT_ATOMS: atom_id res chain seq x y z
N MET A 1 8.10 28.52 -37.80
CA MET A 1 8.48 27.19 -38.32
C MET A 1 9.60 26.60 -37.47
N ARG A 2 9.37 25.50 -36.74
CA ARG A 2 10.39 24.83 -35.92
C ARG A 2 11.37 24.10 -36.85
N ARG A 3 12.65 24.50 -36.89
CA ARG A 3 13.67 23.70 -37.59
C ARG A 3 13.88 22.40 -36.81
N PRO A 4 13.75 21.22 -37.43
CA PRO A 4 13.98 19.97 -36.74
C PRO A 4 15.44 19.87 -36.29
N LEU A 5 15.65 19.44 -35.04
CA LEU A 5 16.97 19.08 -34.51
C LEU A 5 17.69 18.11 -35.44
N SER A 6 18.98 18.38 -35.72
CA SER A 6 19.81 17.52 -36.56
C SER A 6 19.87 16.09 -35.98
N ILE A 7 19.91 15.10 -36.88
CA ILE A 7 19.86 13.67 -36.53
C ILE A 7 20.99 13.30 -35.55
N GLN A 8 22.18 13.88 -35.73
CA GLN A 8 23.32 13.72 -34.82
C GLN A 8 23.02 14.19 -33.38
N LEU A 9 22.27 15.29 -33.20
CA LEU A 9 21.97 15.79 -31.86
C LEU A 9 20.93 14.91 -31.14
N ARG A 10 19.97 14.36 -31.88
CA ARG A 10 18.97 13.41 -31.35
C ARG A 10 19.63 12.12 -30.88
N GLN A 11 20.60 11.61 -31.64
CA GLN A 11 21.36 10.41 -31.26
C GLN A 11 22.21 10.63 -29.99
N ARG A 12 22.83 11.82 -29.85
CA ARG A 12 23.59 12.18 -28.63
C ARG A 12 22.70 12.29 -27.39
N LEU A 13 21.54 12.95 -27.51
CA LEU A 13 20.56 13.05 -26.41
C LEU A 13 20.01 11.68 -26.02
N GLY A 14 19.70 10.81 -26.99
CA GLY A 14 19.24 9.44 -26.72
C GLY A 14 20.26 8.61 -25.94
N LYS A 15 21.55 8.71 -26.30
CA LYS A 15 22.65 8.02 -25.59
C LYS A 15 22.80 8.53 -24.15
N LEU A 16 22.65 9.83 -23.93
CA LEU A 16 22.77 10.44 -22.60
C LEU A 16 21.62 9.99 -21.69
N ILE A 17 20.37 10.04 -22.18
CA ILE A 17 19.17 9.61 -21.44
C ILE A 17 19.25 8.12 -21.08
N PHE A 18 19.68 7.28 -22.02
CA PHE A 18 19.82 5.84 -21.78
C PHE A 18 20.85 5.54 -20.69
N HIS A 19 21.98 6.27 -20.66
CA HIS A 19 23.03 6.06 -19.66
C HIS A 19 22.65 6.57 -18.26
N THR A 20 21.80 7.60 -18.14
CA THR A 20 21.30 8.06 -16.83
C THR A 20 20.18 7.18 -16.27
N LEU A 21 19.30 6.62 -17.13
CA LEU A 21 18.18 5.79 -16.67
C LEU A 21 18.61 4.38 -16.22
N VAL A 22 19.69 3.84 -16.80
CA VAL A 22 20.14 2.46 -16.52
C VAL A 22 21.02 2.37 -15.26
N GLU A 23 21.61 3.47 -14.78
CA GLU A 23 22.70 3.40 -13.78
C GLU A 23 22.34 3.88 -12.35
N GLU A 24 21.05 4.09 -12.01
CA GLU A 24 20.52 4.49 -10.69
C GLU A 24 21.55 5.02 -9.65
N ARG A 25 22.15 6.17 -9.95
CA ARG A 25 22.93 6.95 -8.97
C ARG A 25 22.17 8.22 -8.65
N THR A 26 21.56 8.24 -7.47
CA THR A 26 20.75 9.33 -6.91
C THR A 26 21.32 10.75 -7.07
N PRO A 27 22.65 11.05 -7.02
CA PRO A 27 23.12 12.42 -7.25
C PRO A 27 23.01 12.91 -8.71
N LYS A 28 22.75 12.02 -9.69
CA LYS A 28 22.63 12.39 -11.12
C LYS A 28 21.20 12.74 -11.57
N ILE A 29 20.19 12.44 -10.75
CA ILE A 29 18.77 12.66 -11.07
C ILE A 29 18.41 14.15 -11.01
N GLN A 30 18.98 14.92 -10.07
CA GLN A 30 18.76 16.37 -10.00
C GLN A 30 19.31 17.11 -11.23
N THR A 31 20.42 16.63 -11.81
CA THR A 31 20.99 17.19 -13.04
C THR A 31 20.10 16.88 -14.25
N PHE A 32 19.44 15.72 -14.25
CA PHE A 32 18.48 15.33 -15.29
C PHE A 32 17.19 16.16 -15.24
N HIS A 33 16.66 16.46 -14.05
CA HIS A 33 15.51 17.36 -13.90
C HIS A 33 15.81 18.78 -14.40
N ARG A 34 17.01 19.32 -14.11
CA ARG A 34 17.43 20.62 -14.67
C ARG A 34 17.48 20.63 -16.20
N LEU A 35 17.86 19.52 -16.82
CA LEU A 35 17.88 19.38 -18.28
C LEU A 35 16.46 19.36 -18.88
N ILE A 36 15.54 18.64 -18.23
CA ILE A 36 14.11 18.59 -18.62
C ILE A 36 13.48 19.97 -18.47
N ASP A 37 13.72 20.66 -17.34
CA ASP A 37 13.20 22.00 -17.08
C ASP A 37 13.76 23.02 -18.08
N TRP A 38 15.03 22.92 -18.45
CA TRP A 38 15.64 23.77 -19.46
C TRP A 38 15.07 23.50 -20.87
N LEU A 39 14.87 22.23 -21.25
CA LEU A 39 14.24 21.86 -22.53
C LEU A 39 12.79 22.36 -22.63
N ASN A 40 12.09 22.43 -21.50
CA ASN A 40 10.71 22.90 -21.43
C ASN A 40 10.59 24.43 -21.38
N THR A 41 11.61 25.14 -20.88
CA THR A 41 11.60 26.62 -20.74
C THR A 41 12.29 27.35 -21.90
N SER A 42 13.17 26.69 -22.64
CA SER A 42 13.94 27.31 -23.71
C SER A 42 13.16 27.41 -25.02
N ASN A 43 12.55 28.58 -25.29
CA ASN A 43 12.05 28.92 -26.61
C ASN A 43 13.23 29.04 -27.60
N ALA A 44 13.51 27.95 -28.32
CA ALA A 44 14.27 27.89 -29.58
C ALA A 44 15.36 28.95 -29.80
N GLU A 45 16.38 29.00 -28.96
CA GLU A 45 17.60 29.77 -29.23
C GLU A 45 18.74 28.85 -29.68
N SER A 46 19.19 29.07 -30.92
CA SER A 46 20.46 28.65 -31.53
C SER A 46 20.98 27.23 -31.22
N PRO A 47 21.09 26.33 -32.23
CA PRO A 47 21.66 24.98 -32.05
C PRO A 47 23.11 24.98 -31.51
N HIS A 48 23.81 26.11 -31.56
CA HIS A 48 25.15 26.28 -31.01
C HIS A 48 25.19 26.43 -29.47
N LYS A 49 24.12 26.94 -28.85
CA LYS A 49 23.97 26.99 -27.38
C LYS A 49 23.73 25.58 -26.82
N LEU A 50 22.85 24.83 -27.49
CA LEU A 50 22.50 23.46 -27.12
C LEU A 50 23.70 22.51 -27.21
N SER A 51 24.57 22.66 -28.22
CA SER A 51 25.77 21.83 -28.33
C SER A 51 26.79 22.09 -27.22
N LYS A 52 26.89 23.34 -26.73
CA LYS A 52 27.77 23.71 -25.60
C LYS A 52 27.26 23.16 -24.26
N GLU A 53 25.95 23.23 -24.01
CA GLU A 53 25.34 22.65 -22.81
C GLU A 53 25.48 21.11 -22.78
N ILE A 54 25.23 20.44 -23.90
CA ILE A 54 25.43 18.99 -24.01
C ILE A 54 26.90 18.61 -23.75
N ALA A 55 27.86 19.37 -24.30
CA ALA A 55 29.28 19.12 -24.07
C ALA A 55 29.71 19.36 -22.60
N TYR A 56 29.11 20.35 -21.93
CA TYR A 56 29.34 20.59 -20.50
C TYR A 56 28.83 19.43 -19.64
N LEU A 57 27.63 18.92 -19.94
CA LEU A 57 27.03 17.80 -19.22
C LEU A 57 27.77 16.48 -19.47
N GLU A 58 28.22 16.22 -20.71
CA GLU A 58 29.09 15.07 -21.02
C GLU A 58 30.40 15.12 -20.21
N LYS A 59 31.00 16.31 -20.06
CA LYS A 59 32.21 16.50 -19.23
C LYS A 59 31.93 16.29 -17.74
N ALA A 60 30.79 16.79 -17.24
CA ALA A 60 30.38 16.61 -15.84
C ALA A 60 30.00 15.16 -15.49
N LEU A 61 29.56 14.38 -16.49
CA LEU A 61 29.21 12.96 -16.34
C LEU A 61 30.40 12.01 -16.60
N SER A 62 31.51 12.50 -17.15
CA SER A 62 32.74 11.73 -17.32
C SER A 62 33.40 11.42 -15.97
N PRO A 63 33.94 10.20 -15.75
CA PRO A 63 34.60 9.86 -14.50
C PRO A 63 35.86 10.72 -14.31
N GLY A 64 35.87 11.56 -13.27
CA GLY A 64 37.02 12.39 -12.90
C GLY A 64 38.27 11.56 -12.56
N PRO A 65 39.47 12.17 -12.61
CA PRO A 65 40.73 11.45 -12.38
C PRO A 65 40.76 10.89 -10.96
N ARG A 66 41.23 9.64 -10.84
CA ARG A 66 41.44 8.94 -9.56
C ARG A 66 42.37 9.76 -8.69
N VAL A 67 41.83 10.37 -7.64
CA VAL A 67 42.64 10.89 -6.52
C VAL A 67 43.32 9.69 -5.88
N ALA A 68 44.65 9.70 -5.90
CA ALA A 68 45.48 8.71 -5.24
C ALA A 68 45.12 8.68 -3.74
N LYS A 69 44.70 7.52 -3.24
CA LYS A 69 44.63 7.29 -1.80
C LYS A 69 46.05 7.12 -1.30
N GLU A 70 46.50 8.11 -0.52
CA GLU A 70 47.69 8.03 0.32
C GLU A 70 47.68 6.76 1.17
N HIS A 71 48.85 6.13 1.21
CA HIS A 71 49.24 5.14 2.19
C HIS A 71 49.14 5.71 3.60
N LEU A 72 48.28 5.14 4.43
CA LEU A 72 48.54 5.04 5.87
C LEU A 72 47.89 3.76 6.41
N THR A 73 48.80 2.83 6.74
CA THR A 73 48.73 1.73 7.71
C THR A 73 47.52 1.70 8.64
N ASP A 74 46.75 0.61 8.61
CA ASP A 74 46.53 -0.18 9.83
C ASP A 74 46.00 -1.59 9.56
N LYS A 75 46.80 -2.58 9.93
CA LYS A 75 46.66 -4.03 9.71
C LYS A 75 45.62 -4.70 10.62
N GLY A 76 44.60 -3.99 11.10
CA GLY A 76 43.88 -4.37 12.33
C GLY A 76 42.38 -4.68 12.25
N ARG A 77 41.70 -4.58 11.09
CA ARG A 77 40.21 -4.61 11.08
C ARG A 77 39.53 -5.32 9.90
N GLU A 78 40.18 -6.26 9.22
CA GLU A 78 39.55 -6.92 8.05
C GLU A 78 38.76 -8.21 8.32
N ASN A 79 38.74 -8.77 9.54
CA ASN A 79 38.10 -10.07 9.76
C ASN A 79 36.68 -10.03 10.35
N ILE A 80 36.07 -8.86 10.57
CA ILE A 80 34.70 -8.78 11.09
C ILE A 80 33.94 -7.61 10.46
N LYS A 81 33.34 -7.88 9.28
CA LYS A 81 32.10 -7.31 8.69
C LYS A 81 32.22 -7.35 7.16
N PRO A 82 31.64 -8.37 6.51
CA PRO A 82 30.36 -8.11 5.85
C PRO A 82 29.46 -9.35 5.75
N ILE A 83 28.45 -9.46 6.61
CA ILE A 83 27.28 -10.31 6.35
C ILE A 83 26.00 -9.47 6.20
N VAL A 84 26.05 -8.15 6.45
CA VAL A 84 24.84 -7.31 6.55
C VAL A 84 24.80 -6.16 5.52
N THR A 85 25.76 -6.07 4.60
CA THR A 85 25.68 -5.15 3.45
C THR A 85 26.03 -5.90 2.18
N GLY A 86 25.05 -6.06 1.28
CA GLY A 86 25.06 -6.92 0.09
C GLY A 86 26.09 -6.58 -1.00
N HIS A 87 27.37 -6.51 -0.67
CA HIS A 87 28.46 -6.45 -1.62
C HIS A 87 29.08 -7.85 -1.78
N HIS A 88 28.44 -8.68 -2.61
CA HIS A 88 29.06 -9.93 -3.07
C HIS A 88 30.26 -9.60 -3.96
N THR A 89 31.33 -10.39 -3.86
CA THR A 89 32.47 -10.25 -4.79
C THR A 89 32.02 -10.54 -6.22
N LEU A 90 32.60 -9.86 -7.21
CA LEU A 90 32.21 -10.01 -8.63
C LEU A 90 32.27 -11.47 -9.12
N ARG A 91 33.16 -12.29 -8.55
CA ARG A 91 33.27 -13.72 -8.85
C ARG A 91 32.06 -14.51 -8.33
N VAL A 92 31.57 -14.19 -7.14
CA VAL A 92 30.38 -14.83 -6.53
C VAL A 92 29.10 -14.40 -7.24
N GLN A 93 28.96 -13.12 -7.61
CA GLN A 93 27.80 -12.66 -8.40
C GLN A 93 27.71 -13.35 -9.76
N ARG A 94 28.84 -13.47 -10.48
CA ARG A 94 28.89 -14.21 -11.74
C ARG A 94 28.54 -15.69 -11.55
N GLY A 95 29.00 -16.31 -10.46
CA GLY A 95 28.64 -17.68 -10.10
C GLY A 95 27.14 -17.86 -9.84
N LEU A 96 26.52 -16.95 -9.09
CA LEU A 96 25.08 -16.96 -8.83
C LEU A 96 24.26 -16.75 -10.11
N ILE A 97 24.65 -15.81 -10.98
CA ILE A 97 23.98 -15.58 -12.26
C ILE A 97 24.08 -16.82 -13.17
N LEU A 98 25.27 -17.42 -13.26
CA LEU A 98 25.48 -18.64 -14.03
C LEU A 98 24.65 -19.80 -13.47
N GLY A 99 24.57 -19.93 -12.15
CA GLY A 99 23.74 -20.94 -11.48
C GLY A 99 22.25 -20.79 -11.78
N VAL A 100 21.73 -19.56 -11.76
CA VAL A 100 20.33 -19.29 -12.12
C VAL A 100 20.07 -19.55 -13.60
N ILE A 101 21.00 -19.21 -14.49
CA ILE A 101 20.87 -19.52 -15.92
C ILE A 101 20.85 -21.04 -16.15
N LEU A 102 21.78 -21.77 -15.55
CA LEU A 102 21.83 -23.24 -15.65
C LEU A 102 20.56 -23.90 -15.10
N PHE A 103 20.03 -23.38 -13.99
CA PHE A 103 18.76 -23.84 -13.42
C PHE A 103 17.56 -23.61 -14.36
N ILE A 104 17.43 -22.42 -14.95
CA ILE A 104 16.35 -22.13 -15.91
C ILE A 104 16.48 -23.04 -17.15
N VAL A 105 17.71 -23.26 -17.62
CA VAL A 105 17.96 -24.16 -18.76
C VAL A 105 17.57 -25.59 -18.41
N SER A 106 17.91 -26.09 -17.22
CA SER A 106 17.52 -27.45 -16.81
C SER A 106 16.00 -27.62 -16.70
N GLU A 107 15.29 -26.62 -16.18
CA GLU A 107 13.82 -26.62 -16.14
C GLU A 107 13.23 -26.65 -17.55
N CYS A 108 13.75 -25.85 -18.49
CA CYS A 108 13.28 -25.82 -19.87
C CYS A 108 13.46 -27.19 -20.56
N PHE A 109 14.61 -27.84 -20.39
CA PHE A 109 14.85 -29.19 -20.94
C PHE A 109 13.98 -30.26 -20.27
N PHE A 110 13.72 -30.15 -18.96
CA PHE A 110 12.80 -31.04 -18.27
C PHE A 110 11.39 -30.97 -18.87
N PHE A 111 10.84 -29.76 -19.06
CA PHE A 111 9.54 -29.60 -19.72
C PHE A 111 9.56 -30.07 -21.18
N LEU A 112 10.62 -29.77 -21.93
CA LEU A 112 10.78 -30.24 -23.31
C LEU A 112 10.73 -31.76 -23.39
N SER A 113 11.35 -32.47 -22.43
CA SER A 113 11.36 -33.94 -22.39
C SER A 113 9.97 -34.53 -22.13
N ILE A 114 9.18 -33.90 -21.23
CA ILE A 114 7.80 -34.33 -20.95
C ILE A 114 6.91 -34.10 -22.16
N PHE A 115 7.01 -32.93 -22.79
CA PHE A 115 6.23 -32.64 -23.99
C PHE A 115 6.62 -33.52 -25.17
N TRP A 116 7.92 -33.77 -25.36
CA TRP A 116 8.40 -34.69 -26.40
C TRP A 116 7.83 -36.09 -26.19
N ALA A 117 7.89 -36.63 -24.97
CA ALA A 117 7.32 -37.94 -24.65
C ALA A 117 5.79 -37.98 -24.87
N PHE A 118 5.07 -36.90 -24.53
CA PHE A 118 3.65 -36.77 -24.80
C PHE A 118 3.34 -36.76 -26.31
N PHE A 119 4.07 -35.96 -27.10
CA PHE A 119 3.84 -35.88 -28.54
C PHE A 119 4.24 -37.16 -29.26
N ASP A 120 5.30 -37.83 -28.84
CA ASP A 120 5.70 -39.14 -29.37
C ASP A 120 4.60 -40.19 -29.12
N ALA A 121 4.08 -40.26 -27.90
CA ALA A 121 2.96 -41.13 -27.55
C ALA A 121 1.64 -40.79 -28.30
N ALA A 122 1.40 -39.50 -28.58
CA ALA A 122 0.21 -39.04 -29.28
C ALA A 122 0.27 -39.22 -30.81
N LEU A 123 1.45 -39.04 -31.42
CA LEU A 123 1.64 -39.08 -32.88
C LEU A 123 1.95 -40.49 -33.40
N ALA A 124 2.60 -41.33 -32.59
CA ALA A 124 2.98 -42.70 -32.96
C ALA A 124 2.58 -43.71 -31.87
N PRO A 125 1.27 -43.93 -31.62
CA PRO A 125 0.82 -44.84 -30.59
C PRO A 125 1.25 -46.28 -30.89
N THR A 126 1.90 -46.93 -29.92
CA THR A 126 2.36 -48.32 -30.04
C THR A 126 1.19 -49.29 -30.15
N VAL A 127 1.37 -50.37 -30.90
CA VAL A 127 0.34 -51.38 -31.20
C VAL A 127 -0.25 -52.01 -29.92
N GLU A 128 0.54 -52.14 -28.86
CA GLU A 128 0.12 -52.68 -27.55
C GLU A 128 -0.94 -51.82 -26.83
N LEU A 129 -1.05 -50.53 -27.19
CA LEU A 129 -2.01 -49.57 -26.63
C LEU A 129 -3.27 -49.38 -27.51
N GLY A 130 -3.40 -50.17 -28.59
CA GLY A 130 -4.57 -50.13 -29.48
C GLY A 130 -4.51 -49.08 -30.59
N CYS A 131 -3.32 -48.59 -30.94
CA CYS A 131 -3.09 -47.61 -32.01
C CYS A 131 -3.88 -46.30 -31.87
N ALA A 132 -4.34 -45.96 -30.67
CA ALA A 132 -5.13 -44.77 -30.38
C ALA A 132 -4.63 -44.10 -29.10
N TRP A 133 -4.51 -42.78 -29.13
CA TRP A 133 -4.21 -41.96 -27.97
C TRP A 133 -5.39 -41.00 -27.69
N PRO A 134 -5.97 -40.99 -26.49
CA PRO A 134 -5.65 -41.84 -25.32
C PRO A 134 -6.08 -43.31 -25.52
N PRO A 135 -5.44 -44.27 -24.82
CA PRO A 135 -5.80 -45.69 -24.87
C PRO A 135 -7.27 -45.94 -24.54
N ALA A 136 -7.86 -46.95 -25.15
CA ALA A 136 -9.28 -47.30 -24.97
C ALA A 136 -9.60 -47.53 -23.48
N GLY A 137 -10.56 -46.77 -22.95
CA GLY A 137 -11.00 -46.84 -21.55
C GLY A 137 -10.54 -45.67 -20.67
N ILE A 138 -9.63 -44.82 -21.16
CA ILE A 138 -9.25 -43.59 -20.45
C ILE A 138 -10.05 -42.42 -21.01
N GLN A 139 -10.87 -41.79 -20.18
CA GLN A 139 -11.53 -40.52 -20.51
C GLN A 139 -10.49 -39.40 -20.35
N PRO A 140 -10.13 -38.67 -21.42
CA PRO A 140 -9.23 -37.54 -21.31
C PRO A 140 -9.87 -36.47 -20.43
N ILE A 141 -9.08 -35.90 -19.52
CA ILE A 141 -9.50 -34.73 -18.74
C ILE A 141 -9.64 -33.56 -19.71
N ASP A 142 -10.72 -32.79 -19.62
CA ASP A 142 -10.91 -31.59 -20.43
C ASP A 142 -9.74 -30.62 -20.18
N PRO A 143 -8.94 -30.28 -21.22
CA PRO A 143 -7.83 -29.35 -21.10
C PRO A 143 -8.22 -27.97 -20.54
N TRP A 144 -9.49 -27.57 -20.69
CA TRP A 144 -9.98 -26.26 -20.28
C TRP A 144 -10.41 -26.17 -18.80
N GLU A 145 -10.47 -27.29 -18.09
CA GLU A 145 -10.86 -27.34 -16.68
C GLU A 145 -9.65 -27.33 -15.75
N TRP A 146 -9.31 -28.50 -15.18
CA TRP A 146 -8.28 -28.63 -14.15
C TRP A 146 -6.87 -28.26 -14.60
N PRO A 147 -6.40 -28.66 -15.80
CA PRO A 147 -5.05 -28.29 -16.27
C PRO A 147 -4.89 -26.78 -16.51
N LEU A 148 -5.93 -26.13 -17.04
CA LEU A 148 -5.94 -24.68 -17.25
C LEU A 148 -5.89 -23.92 -15.93
N VAL A 149 -6.70 -24.31 -14.96
CA VAL A 149 -6.72 -23.69 -13.62
C VAL A 149 -5.35 -23.82 -12.94
N ASN A 150 -4.70 -24.98 -13.03
CA ASN A 150 -3.36 -25.19 -12.49
C ASN A 150 -2.31 -24.31 -13.19
N THR A 151 -2.43 -24.10 -14.50
CA THR A 151 -1.54 -23.21 -15.26
C THR A 151 -1.72 -21.74 -14.84
N ILE A 152 -2.96 -21.29 -14.66
CA ILE A 152 -3.27 -19.94 -14.16
C ILE A 152 -2.75 -19.75 -12.72
N LEU A 153 -2.92 -20.76 -11.85
CA LEU A 153 -2.42 -20.74 -10.48
C LEU A 153 -0.88 -20.65 -10.44
N LEU A 154 -0.22 -21.42 -11.28
CA LEU A 154 1.24 -21.44 -11.38
C LEU A 154 1.78 -20.09 -11.91
N LEU A 155 1.20 -19.56 -12.99
CA LEU A 155 1.60 -18.26 -13.55
C LEU A 155 1.32 -17.10 -12.59
N SER A 156 0.18 -17.11 -11.91
CA SER A 156 -0.14 -16.10 -10.89
C SER A 156 0.79 -16.18 -9.68
N SER A 157 1.32 -17.36 -9.35
CA SER A 157 2.30 -17.53 -8.28
C SER A 157 3.66 -16.91 -8.62
N GLY A 158 4.09 -16.98 -9.88
CA GLY A 158 5.35 -16.39 -10.36
C GLY A 158 5.33 -14.87 -10.45
N VAL A 159 4.16 -14.26 -10.68
CA VAL A 159 3.98 -12.80 -10.67
C VAL A 159 4.22 -12.20 -9.28
N ARG A 160 4.00 -12.96 -8.20
CA ARG A 160 4.24 -12.49 -6.81
C ARG A 160 5.69 -12.10 -6.52
N LEU A 161 6.68 -12.58 -7.28
CA LEU A 161 8.10 -12.36 -7.02
C LEU A 161 8.73 -11.22 -7.84
N LYS A 162 8.10 -10.77 -8.92
CA LYS A 162 8.61 -9.71 -9.82
C LYS A 162 7.86 -8.38 -9.71
N CYS A 163 6.70 -8.39 -9.08
CA CYS A 163 5.76 -7.30 -9.07
C CYS A 163 6.01 -6.41 -7.85
N ASN A 164 6.38 -5.14 -8.06
CA ASN A 164 6.36 -4.13 -7.01
C ASN A 164 4.94 -4.03 -6.40
N GLN A 165 4.85 -3.60 -5.14
CA GLN A 165 3.60 -3.48 -4.39
C GLN A 165 2.53 -2.61 -5.10
N SER A 166 2.95 -1.74 -6.03
CA SER A 166 2.10 -0.93 -6.90
C SER A 166 1.45 -1.68 -8.07
N ASP A 167 2.10 -2.69 -8.64
CA ASP A 167 1.61 -3.38 -9.84
C ASP A 167 0.62 -4.50 -9.47
N LEU A 168 0.77 -5.04 -8.25
CA LEU A 168 -0.16 -5.99 -7.66
C LEU A 168 -1.49 -5.28 -7.37
N PHE A 169 -1.40 -4.01 -6.96
CA PHE A 169 -2.54 -3.14 -6.72
C PHE A 169 -3.36 -2.89 -8.00
N VAL A 170 -2.71 -2.72 -9.15
CA VAL A 170 -3.41 -2.61 -10.44
C VAL A 170 -4.15 -3.92 -10.76
N LEU A 171 -3.52 -5.08 -10.57
CA LEU A 171 -4.17 -6.38 -10.80
C LEU A 171 -5.33 -6.66 -9.84
N PHE A 172 -5.22 -6.27 -8.56
CA PHE A 172 -6.32 -6.35 -7.60
C PHE A 172 -7.43 -5.34 -7.88
N SER A 173 -7.11 -4.14 -8.40
CA SER A 173 -8.09 -3.14 -8.81
C SER A 173 -8.90 -3.56 -10.06
N LEU A 174 -8.37 -4.51 -10.84
CA LEU A 174 -9.02 -5.11 -12.02
C LEU A 174 -9.97 -6.25 -11.66
N LEU A 175 -9.95 -6.75 -10.43
CA LEU A 175 -10.95 -7.71 -9.96
C LEU A 175 -12.30 -7.00 -9.78
N PRO A 176 -13.42 -7.63 -10.17
CA PRO A 176 -14.73 -6.99 -10.33
C PRO A 176 -15.35 -6.43 -9.03
N PHE A 177 -14.70 -6.54 -7.88
CA PHE A 177 -15.23 -6.11 -6.58
C PHE A 177 -15.21 -4.59 -6.36
N ASN A 178 -14.34 -3.84 -7.05
CA ASN A 178 -14.24 -2.38 -6.89
C ASN A 178 -15.06 -1.57 -7.91
N CYS A 179 -15.79 -2.24 -8.81
CA CYS A 179 -16.61 -1.57 -9.80
C CYS A 179 -17.88 -0.95 -9.17
N PRO A 180 -18.27 0.30 -9.49
CA PRO A 180 -19.40 1.01 -8.87
C PRO A 180 -20.77 0.35 -9.11
N ARG A 181 -20.94 -0.38 -10.21
CA ARG A 181 -22.22 -1.01 -10.63
C ARG A 181 -22.21 -2.53 -10.44
N VAL A 182 -21.91 -2.98 -9.22
CA VAL A 182 -21.90 -4.40 -8.85
C VAL A 182 -22.81 -4.61 -7.65
N PRO A 183 -23.72 -5.60 -7.68
CA PRO A 183 -24.56 -5.91 -6.53
C PRO A 183 -23.71 -6.36 -5.33
N SER A 184 -24.15 -6.03 -4.11
CA SER A 184 -23.40 -6.31 -2.88
C SER A 184 -23.07 -7.78 -2.69
N THR A 185 -23.94 -8.70 -3.15
CA THR A 185 -23.73 -10.15 -3.09
C THR A 185 -22.54 -10.63 -3.91
N LYS A 186 -22.18 -9.91 -4.98
CA LYS A 186 -21.03 -10.24 -5.85
C LYS A 186 -19.75 -9.50 -5.45
N ARG A 187 -19.84 -8.50 -4.56
CA ARG A 187 -18.68 -7.82 -3.99
C ARG A 187 -18.14 -8.60 -2.79
N ILE A 188 -17.56 -9.76 -3.10
CA ILE A 188 -16.83 -10.61 -2.17
C ILE A 188 -15.36 -10.49 -2.56
N GLY A 189 -14.56 -9.86 -1.71
CA GLY A 189 -13.15 -9.63 -2.02
C GLY A 189 -12.25 -9.82 -0.80
N PRO A 190 -10.99 -10.23 -1.01
CA PRO A 190 -9.97 -10.03 0.01
C PRO A 190 -9.77 -8.52 0.17
N HIS A 191 -10.06 -8.00 1.35
CA HIS A 191 -9.89 -6.58 1.63
C HIS A 191 -8.45 -6.24 1.96
N ASN A 192 -7.99 -5.07 1.53
CA ASN A 192 -6.68 -4.55 1.93
C ASN A 192 -6.66 -4.42 3.47
N TYR A 193 -5.61 -4.93 4.12
CA TYR A 193 -5.45 -4.79 5.56
C TYR A 193 -5.51 -3.33 6.03
N GLU A 194 -5.01 -2.39 5.23
CA GLU A 194 -5.08 -0.95 5.49
C GLU A 194 -6.52 -0.44 5.54
N ILE A 195 -7.39 -0.86 4.61
CA ILE A 195 -8.80 -0.44 4.65
C ILE A 195 -9.47 -0.97 5.90
N ILE A 196 -9.21 -2.23 6.29
CA ILE A 196 -9.77 -2.80 7.52
C ILE A 196 -9.29 -1.99 8.73
N CYS A 197 -8.00 -1.65 8.80
CA CYS A 197 -7.46 -0.83 9.89
C CYS A 197 -8.12 0.56 9.96
N ILE A 198 -8.30 1.23 8.83
CA ILE A 198 -8.97 2.53 8.74
C ILE A 198 -10.43 2.42 9.20
N LEU A 199 -11.14 1.40 8.71
CA LEU A 199 -12.54 1.16 9.08
C LEU A 199 -12.66 0.87 10.57
N ILE A 200 -11.83 0.01 11.14
CA ILE A 200 -11.84 -0.33 12.57
C ILE A 200 -11.51 0.89 13.43
N GLY A 201 -10.45 1.63 13.07
CA GLY A 201 -10.06 2.85 13.79
C GLY A 201 -11.18 3.90 13.79
N SER A 202 -11.82 4.10 12.64
CA SER A 202 -12.92 5.05 12.54
C SER A 202 -14.22 4.54 13.18
N LEU A 203 -14.48 3.22 13.12
CA LEU A 203 -15.55 2.58 13.87
C LEU A 203 -15.30 2.62 15.39
N LEU A 204 -14.10 2.89 15.90
CA LEU A 204 -13.95 3.20 17.32
C LEU A 204 -14.26 4.66 17.65
N GLY A 205 -14.30 5.54 16.64
CA GLY A 205 -14.64 6.95 16.76
C GLY A 205 -15.95 7.35 16.08
N ASP A 206 -15.88 8.41 15.27
CA ASP A 206 -17.01 9.04 14.56
C ASP A 206 -17.64 8.17 13.44
N GLY A 207 -16.92 7.15 12.96
CA GLY A 207 -17.37 6.26 11.90
C GLY A 207 -18.52 5.35 12.30
N SER A 208 -19.36 5.01 11.31
CA SER A 208 -20.50 4.10 11.49
C SER A 208 -20.60 3.08 10.36
N MET A 209 -21.21 1.94 10.65
CA MET A 209 -21.46 0.86 9.68
C MET A 209 -22.97 0.72 9.48
N GLU A 210 -23.43 0.82 8.23
CA GLU A 210 -24.84 0.72 7.84
C GLU A 210 -25.10 -0.63 7.16
N LYS A 211 -26.21 -1.30 7.51
CA LYS A 211 -26.68 -2.49 6.77
C LYS A 211 -27.51 -2.05 5.56
N ASP A 212 -27.22 -2.60 4.39
CA ASP A 212 -27.84 -2.23 3.11
C ASP A 212 -28.15 -3.49 2.30
N GLY A 213 -29.37 -4.00 2.44
CA GLY A 213 -29.78 -5.31 1.91
C GLY A 213 -28.93 -6.44 2.48
N ASN A 214 -28.35 -7.25 1.60
CA ASN A 214 -27.51 -8.41 1.97
C ASN A 214 -26.05 -8.05 2.31
N GLY A 215 -25.66 -6.79 2.21
CA GLY A 215 -24.30 -6.34 2.51
C GLY A 215 -24.26 -5.23 3.56
N SER A 216 -23.05 -4.83 3.90
CA SER A 216 -22.80 -3.72 4.81
C SER A 216 -21.92 -2.66 4.13
N ARG A 217 -22.08 -1.40 4.51
CA ARG A 217 -21.30 -0.28 4.00
C ARG A 217 -20.85 0.62 5.14
N PHE A 218 -19.65 1.16 5.01
CA PHE A 218 -19.15 2.15 5.94
C PHE A 218 -19.71 3.52 5.59
N ALA A 219 -20.16 4.25 6.60
CA ALA A 219 -20.69 5.59 6.49
C ALA A 219 -19.96 6.51 7.45
N PHE A 220 -19.35 7.54 6.88
CA PHE A 220 -18.68 8.59 7.64
C PHE A 220 -19.49 9.90 7.55
N TYR A 221 -19.66 10.54 8.70
CA TYR A 221 -20.41 11.79 8.84
C TYR A 221 -19.69 12.68 9.86
N GLN A 222 -19.24 13.86 9.44
CA GLN A 222 -18.64 14.83 10.36
C GLN A 222 -18.83 16.27 9.88
N GLU A 223 -18.81 17.19 10.83
CA GLU A 223 -18.93 18.63 10.59
C GLU A 223 -17.71 19.19 9.82
N LYS A 224 -17.94 20.27 9.06
CA LYS A 224 -16.96 20.90 8.17
C LYS A 224 -15.66 21.35 8.87
N THR A 225 -15.68 21.56 10.19
CA THR A 225 -14.52 22.03 10.97
C THR A 225 -13.25 21.22 10.69
N ASN A 226 -13.38 19.91 10.44
CA ASN A 226 -12.28 19.01 10.11
C ASN A 226 -12.26 18.59 8.62
N GLY A 227 -12.70 19.48 7.72
CA GLY A 227 -12.90 19.20 6.29
C GLY A 227 -11.69 18.62 5.55
N GLU A 228 -10.47 19.09 5.84
CA GLU A 228 -9.27 18.61 5.14
C GLU A 228 -8.94 17.15 5.48
N TYR A 229 -9.06 16.76 6.75
CA TYR A 229 -8.92 15.37 7.17
C TYR A 229 -9.97 14.47 6.51
N LEU A 230 -11.20 14.98 6.35
CA LEU A 230 -12.29 14.24 5.73
C LEU A 230 -12.05 13.99 4.25
N LEU A 231 -11.55 15.00 3.55
CA LEU A 231 -11.17 14.89 2.15
C LEU A 231 -9.98 13.94 1.97
N TRP A 232 -9.00 13.99 2.87
CA TRP A 232 -7.90 13.03 2.91
C TRP A 232 -8.41 11.59 3.12
N LEU A 233 -9.26 11.36 4.11
CA LEU A 233 -9.82 10.04 4.40
C LEU A 233 -10.63 9.50 3.21
N HIS A 234 -11.45 10.36 2.59
CA HIS A 234 -12.15 10.04 1.35
C HIS A 234 -11.18 9.68 0.22
N GLN A 235 -10.12 10.46 0.02
CA GLN A 235 -9.13 10.22 -1.03
C GLN A 235 -8.40 8.90 -0.81
N VAL A 236 -8.02 8.56 0.43
CA VAL A 236 -7.39 7.27 0.76
C VAL A 236 -8.34 6.13 0.43
N ILE A 237 -9.59 6.16 0.91
CA ILE A 237 -10.59 5.10 0.68
C ILE A 237 -10.93 4.98 -0.82
N SER A 238 -11.04 6.10 -1.51
CA SER A 238 -11.31 6.16 -2.95
C SER A 238 -10.15 5.63 -3.76
N SER A 239 -8.91 5.98 -3.40
CA SER A 239 -7.71 5.48 -4.08
C SER A 239 -7.65 3.96 -4.03
N LEU A 240 -8.07 3.35 -2.92
CA LEU A 240 -8.17 1.90 -2.72
C LEU A 240 -9.36 1.25 -3.47
N GLY A 241 -10.23 2.05 -4.11
CA GLY A 241 -11.37 1.58 -4.91
C GLY A 241 -12.65 1.28 -4.12
N TYR A 242 -12.74 1.71 -2.86
CA TYR A 242 -13.87 1.39 -1.97
C TYR A 242 -15.02 2.39 -2.01
N CYS A 243 -14.80 3.56 -2.60
CA CYS A 243 -15.84 4.56 -2.78
C CYS A 243 -15.67 5.28 -4.12
N LYS A 244 -16.68 6.09 -4.46
CA LYS A 244 -16.66 6.91 -5.66
C LYS A 244 -15.46 7.87 -5.67
N PRO A 245 -14.87 8.17 -6.83
CA PRO A 245 -13.79 9.14 -6.94
C PRO A 245 -14.27 10.59 -6.83
N GLU A 246 -15.57 10.83 -7.00
CA GLU A 246 -16.13 12.17 -6.90
C GLU A 246 -16.05 12.71 -5.47
N ILE A 247 -15.57 13.95 -5.33
CA ILE A 247 -15.43 14.63 -4.05
C ILE A 247 -16.81 14.74 -3.35
N PRO A 248 -16.91 14.42 -2.05
CA PRO A 248 -18.17 14.48 -1.34
C PRO A 248 -18.72 15.90 -1.26
N VAL A 249 -19.98 16.05 -1.66
CA VAL A 249 -20.70 17.34 -1.63
C VAL A 249 -21.02 17.71 -0.18
N ILE A 250 -20.77 18.97 0.17
CA ILE A 250 -21.13 19.52 1.48
C ILE A 250 -22.64 19.58 1.59
N GLN A 251 -23.18 18.99 2.66
CA GLN A 251 -24.59 19.02 2.98
C GLN A 251 -24.86 19.98 4.13
N THR A 252 -26.10 20.45 4.21
CA THR A 252 -26.51 21.53 5.13
C THR A 252 -27.61 21.02 6.04
N ARG A 253 -27.44 21.17 7.37
CA ARG A 253 -28.47 20.82 8.37
C ARG A 253 -28.78 22.04 9.23
N LYS A 254 -30.07 22.33 9.39
CA LYS A 254 -30.53 23.33 10.38
C LYS A 254 -30.46 22.70 11.78
N GLY A 255 -29.69 23.32 12.66
CA GLY A 255 -29.63 22.98 14.08
C GLY A 255 -30.87 23.46 14.83
N THR A 256 -31.03 22.97 16.06
CA THR A 256 -32.18 23.25 16.94
C THR A 256 -32.38 24.74 17.21
N ASN A 257 -31.30 25.53 17.14
CA ASN A 257 -31.31 26.98 17.40
C ASN A 257 -31.31 27.82 16.12
N GLY A 258 -31.67 27.25 14.96
CA GLY A 258 -31.62 27.93 13.66
C GLY A 258 -30.22 28.08 13.05
N GLN A 259 -29.15 27.70 13.77
CA GLN A 259 -27.79 27.70 13.23
C GLN A 259 -27.64 26.68 12.11
N ILE A 260 -27.08 27.11 10.98
CA ILE A 260 -26.80 26.25 9.83
C ILE A 260 -25.45 25.56 10.05
N ARG A 261 -25.44 24.23 10.11
CA ARG A 261 -24.22 23.42 10.17
C ARG A 261 -23.96 22.74 8.84
N TYR A 262 -22.70 22.75 8.43
CA TYR A 262 -22.22 22.13 7.21
C TYR A 262 -21.52 20.83 7.55
N PHE A 263 -21.84 19.75 6.83
CA PHE A 263 -21.26 18.44 7.09
C PHE A 263 -20.83 17.76 5.81
N TYR A 264 -19.76 16.97 5.91
CA TYR A 264 -19.36 16.03 4.87
C TYR A 264 -19.99 14.68 5.16
N ARG A 265 -20.49 14.04 4.11
CA ARG A 265 -20.99 12.68 4.18
C ARG A 265 -20.50 11.91 2.97
N PHE A 266 -19.83 10.80 3.22
CA PHE A 266 -19.51 9.83 2.17
C PHE A 266 -19.73 8.42 2.70
N ARG A 267 -19.85 7.48 1.76
CA ARG A 267 -20.05 6.07 2.07
C ARG A 267 -19.19 5.23 1.16
N THR A 268 -18.75 4.09 1.66
CA THR A 268 -18.19 3.07 0.78
C THR A 268 -19.29 2.45 -0.07
N TYR A 269 -18.88 1.73 -1.10
CA TYR A 269 -19.72 0.72 -1.70
C TYR A 269 -20.19 -0.31 -0.66
N THR A 270 -21.31 -0.98 -0.95
CA THR A 270 -21.86 -2.04 -0.11
C THR A 270 -21.19 -3.36 -0.46
N TYR A 271 -20.60 -4.03 0.54
CA TYR A 271 -19.90 -5.32 0.41
C TYR A 271 -20.57 -6.37 1.28
N SER A 272 -20.77 -7.58 0.77
CA SER A 272 -21.16 -8.73 1.61
C SER A 272 -20.02 -9.16 2.53
N SER A 273 -18.77 -9.00 2.10
CA SER A 273 -17.57 -9.28 2.90
C SER A 273 -17.31 -8.29 4.03
N PHE A 274 -18.09 -7.20 4.15
CA PHE A 274 -18.10 -6.33 5.34
C PHE A 274 -19.13 -6.76 6.40
N ASN A 275 -19.91 -7.82 6.14
CA ASN A 275 -20.94 -8.28 7.08
C ASN A 275 -20.34 -8.68 8.43
N TRP A 276 -19.19 -9.37 8.45
CA TRP A 276 -18.53 -9.76 9.70
C TRP A 276 -18.15 -8.54 10.55
N ILE A 277 -17.68 -7.44 9.95
CA ILE A 277 -17.34 -6.21 10.69
C ILE A 277 -18.59 -5.64 11.34
N TYR A 278 -19.71 -5.62 10.59
CA TYR A 278 -20.98 -5.14 11.11
C TYR A 278 -21.48 -6.01 12.27
N GLU A 279 -21.43 -7.33 12.13
CA GLU A 279 -21.91 -8.29 13.14
C GLU A 279 -21.09 -8.20 14.44
N GLU A 280 -19.78 -8.01 14.32
CA GLU A 280 -18.87 -7.82 15.46
C GLU A 280 -19.09 -6.50 16.20
N PHE A 281 -19.31 -5.39 15.48
CA PHE A 281 -19.53 -4.08 16.11
C PHE A 281 -20.98 -3.83 16.52
N TYR A 282 -21.97 -4.51 15.91
CA TYR A 282 -23.40 -4.23 16.10
C TYR A 282 -24.25 -5.49 16.37
N PRO A 283 -23.87 -6.37 17.31
CA PRO A 283 -24.60 -7.63 17.56
C PRO A 283 -26.06 -7.41 17.94
N ASN A 284 -26.38 -6.28 18.59
CA ASN A 284 -27.74 -5.88 18.97
C ASN A 284 -28.13 -4.51 18.40
N LYS A 285 -27.62 -4.15 17.20
CA LYS A 285 -27.73 -2.79 16.62
C LYS A 285 -27.17 -1.67 17.50
N ARG A 286 -26.48 -2.01 18.59
CA ARG A 286 -25.71 -1.12 19.45
C ARG A 286 -24.23 -1.34 19.14
N LYS A 287 -23.51 -0.24 18.98
CA LYS A 287 -22.07 -0.21 18.80
C LYS A 287 -21.37 -0.79 20.04
N VAL A 288 -20.54 -1.82 19.86
CA VAL A 288 -19.73 -2.47 20.92
C VAL A 288 -18.28 -2.60 20.47
N VAL A 289 -17.37 -2.82 21.42
CA VAL A 289 -15.97 -3.14 21.11
C VAL A 289 -15.86 -4.64 20.84
N PRO A 290 -15.42 -5.07 19.64
CA PRO A 290 -15.31 -6.48 19.31
C PRO A 290 -14.12 -7.14 20.02
N GLN A 291 -14.18 -8.45 20.23
CA GLN A 291 -13.10 -9.17 20.91
C GLN A 291 -11.82 -9.23 20.07
N ILE A 292 -11.95 -9.31 18.75
CA ILE A 292 -10.84 -9.36 17.77
C ILE A 292 -10.10 -8.02 17.59
N ILE A 293 -10.41 -6.99 18.40
CA ILE A 293 -9.86 -5.64 18.22
C ILE A 293 -8.33 -5.61 18.34
N ASP A 294 -7.74 -6.52 19.11
CA ASP A 294 -6.29 -6.63 19.31
C ASP A 294 -5.54 -6.91 18.00
N GLN A 295 -6.13 -7.68 17.08
CA GLN A 295 -5.57 -8.01 15.77
C GLN A 295 -5.57 -6.81 14.81
N TYR A 296 -6.63 -5.98 14.86
CA TYR A 296 -6.84 -4.92 13.88
C TYR A 296 -6.51 -3.50 14.37
N LEU A 297 -6.27 -3.31 15.68
CA LEU A 297 -5.82 -2.05 16.24
C LEU A 297 -4.33 -1.83 15.93
N SER A 298 -3.97 -1.64 14.66
CA SER A 298 -2.63 -1.31 14.17
C SER A 298 -2.24 0.16 14.48
N PRO A 299 -0.97 0.58 14.29
CA PRO A 299 -0.59 1.99 14.42
C PRO A 299 -1.44 2.94 13.55
N LEU A 300 -1.83 2.49 12.35
CA LEU A 300 -2.74 3.22 11.47
C LEU A 300 -4.15 3.31 12.06
N ALA A 301 -4.71 2.21 12.56
CA ALA A 301 -6.03 2.22 13.18
C ALA A 301 -6.07 3.12 14.43
N LEU A 302 -5.01 3.08 15.24
CA LEU A 302 -4.84 3.93 16.41
C LEU A 302 -4.73 5.41 16.02
N ALA A 303 -3.99 5.74 14.95
CA ALA A 303 -3.90 7.10 14.44
C ALA A 303 -5.26 7.62 13.95
N VAL A 304 -6.03 6.82 13.21
CA VAL A 304 -7.39 7.17 12.77
C VAL A 304 -8.32 7.38 13.97
N TRP A 305 -8.26 6.49 14.96
CA TRP A 305 -9.06 6.64 16.17
C TRP A 305 -8.74 7.93 16.95
N ILE A 306 -7.45 8.31 17.00
CA ILE A 306 -7.01 9.59 17.59
C ILE A 306 -7.56 10.79 16.78
N MET A 307 -7.48 10.72 15.46
CA MET A 307 -7.96 11.79 14.58
C MET A 307 -9.47 12.00 14.68
N ASP A 308 -10.24 10.94 14.90
CA ASP A 308 -11.69 11.02 15.10
C ASP A 308 -12.01 11.54 16.52
N ASP A 309 -11.72 10.75 17.57
CA ASP A 309 -12.33 10.94 18.89
C ASP A 309 -11.42 11.53 19.97
N ALA A 310 -10.10 11.60 19.74
CA ALA A 310 -9.20 12.04 20.78
C ALA A 310 -9.17 13.55 20.94
N THR A 311 -8.99 14.00 22.18
CA THR A 311 -8.84 15.40 22.58
C THR A 311 -7.62 15.53 23.48
N LEU A 312 -6.73 16.48 23.18
CA LEU A 312 -5.59 16.79 24.03
C LEU A 312 -6.04 17.56 25.27
N TYR A 313 -5.72 17.05 26.46
CA TYR A 313 -6.08 17.67 27.72
C TYR A 313 -5.02 18.68 28.18
N LYS A 314 -5.38 19.60 29.10
CA LYS A 314 -4.51 20.70 29.55
C LYS A 314 -3.15 20.22 30.09
N ASN A 315 -3.11 19.04 30.72
CA ASN A 315 -1.90 18.44 31.25
C ASN A 315 -1.06 17.68 30.20
N LYS A 316 -1.32 17.90 28.91
CA LYS A 316 -0.69 17.24 27.77
C LYS A 316 -0.93 15.72 27.70
N GLY A 317 -1.91 15.18 28.43
CA GLY A 317 -2.39 13.81 28.22
C GLY A 317 -3.51 13.76 27.19
N LEU A 318 -3.79 12.57 26.66
CA LEU A 318 -4.78 12.37 25.60
C LEU A 318 -6.04 11.72 26.16
N ARG A 319 -7.20 12.25 25.81
CA ARG A 319 -8.50 11.71 26.24
C ARG A 319 -9.28 11.22 25.03
N PHE A 320 -9.79 10.00 25.07
CA PHE A 320 -10.75 9.47 24.09
C PHE A 320 -12.18 9.58 24.61
N CYS A 321 -13.08 10.03 23.74
CA CYS A 321 -14.50 10.19 24.02
C CYS A 321 -15.28 8.88 23.86
N THR A 322 -14.93 7.84 24.63
CA THR A 322 -15.55 6.49 24.57
C THR A 322 -16.93 6.38 25.23
N ASN A 323 -17.72 7.46 25.24
CA ASN A 323 -18.98 7.55 25.98
C ASN A 323 -20.05 6.55 25.52
N SER A 324 -19.94 6.03 24.30
CA SER A 324 -20.86 5.04 23.73
C SER A 324 -20.63 3.62 24.24
N PHE A 325 -19.48 3.36 24.86
CA PHE A 325 -19.06 2.03 25.28
C PHE A 325 -19.29 1.81 26.79
N THR A 326 -19.52 0.55 27.16
CA THR A 326 -19.69 0.14 28.56
C THR A 326 -18.34 0.13 29.29
N LEU A 327 -18.37 0.18 30.62
CA LEU A 327 -17.14 0.14 31.44
C LEU A 327 -16.25 -1.07 31.12
N LYS A 328 -16.86 -2.25 30.91
CA LYS A 328 -16.14 -3.50 30.58
C LYS A 328 -15.44 -3.39 29.22
N GLU A 329 -16.09 -2.79 28.23
CA GLU A 329 -15.53 -2.57 26.89
C GLU A 329 -14.38 -1.56 26.94
N VAL A 330 -14.50 -0.48 27.72
CA VAL A 330 -13.42 0.51 27.90
C VAL A 330 -12.23 -0.09 28.66
N GLN A 331 -12.48 -0.92 29.67
CA GLN A 331 -11.44 -1.69 30.37
C GLN A 331 -10.71 -2.66 29.43
N TYR A 332 -11.43 -3.28 28.50
CA TYR A 332 -10.83 -4.13 27.49
C TYR A 332 -9.95 -3.34 26.51
N LEU A 333 -10.42 -2.18 26.04
CA LEU A 333 -9.59 -1.29 25.20
C LEU A 333 -8.30 -0.85 25.91
N ALA A 334 -8.41 -0.52 27.20
CA ALA A 334 -7.27 -0.16 28.04
C ALA A 334 -6.22 -1.30 28.09
N SER A 335 -6.67 -2.54 28.34
CA SER A 335 -5.75 -3.69 28.40
C SER A 335 -5.12 -4.03 27.05
N VAL A 336 -5.84 -3.82 25.94
CA VAL A 336 -5.28 -3.99 24.59
C VAL A 336 -4.17 -2.97 24.31
N LEU A 337 -4.36 -1.71 24.69
CA LEU A 337 -3.33 -0.67 24.51
C LEU A 337 -2.08 -0.92 25.37
N GLU A 338 -2.27 -1.37 26.60
CA GLU A 338 -1.17 -1.74 27.49
C GLU A 338 -0.39 -2.95 26.95
N LYS A 339 -1.09 -4.02 26.55
CA LYS A 339 -0.47 -5.24 26.02
C LYS A 339 0.27 -5.03 24.71
N LYS A 340 -0.29 -4.23 23.79
CA LYS A 340 0.23 -4.09 22.41
C LYS A 340 1.27 -2.99 22.26
N TYR A 341 1.10 -1.89 23.00
CA TYR A 341 1.90 -0.69 22.82
C TYR A 341 2.62 -0.25 24.10
N SER A 342 2.47 -0.99 25.20
CA SER A 342 3.05 -0.64 26.50
C SER A 342 2.65 0.77 26.98
N LEU A 343 1.43 1.20 26.60
CA LEU A 343 0.88 2.49 26.97
C LEU A 343 0.12 2.38 28.29
N ASN A 344 0.47 3.24 29.25
CA ASN A 344 -0.31 3.38 30.47
C ASN A 344 -1.66 4.03 30.12
N THR A 345 -2.75 3.53 30.69
CA THR A 345 -4.09 4.05 30.48
C THR A 345 -4.85 4.15 31.79
N SER A 346 -5.74 5.13 31.91
CA SER A 346 -6.67 5.25 33.02
C SER A 346 -8.08 5.55 32.53
N ILE A 347 -9.08 5.21 33.34
CA ILE A 347 -10.50 5.36 33.02
C ILE A 347 -11.09 6.41 33.94
N HIS A 348 -11.84 7.35 33.39
CA HIS A 348 -12.53 8.39 34.16
C HIS A 348 -14.02 8.43 33.80
N LYS A 349 -14.84 8.88 34.76
CA LYS A 349 -16.26 9.15 34.53
C LYS A 349 -16.41 10.53 33.92
N THR A 350 -17.28 10.68 32.92
CA THR A 350 -17.46 11.96 32.20
C THR A 350 -18.53 12.87 32.80
N GLY A 351 -19.10 12.50 33.95
CA GLY A 351 -20.11 13.26 34.67
C GLY A 351 -21.56 12.85 34.38
N VAL A 352 -21.78 12.01 33.36
CA VAL A 352 -23.06 11.40 33.04
C VAL A 352 -23.07 9.94 33.50
N VAL A 353 -24.21 9.46 34.00
CA VAL A 353 -24.38 8.08 34.45
C VAL A 353 -24.07 7.11 33.29
N ASN A 354 -23.26 6.09 33.57
CA ASN A 354 -22.83 5.06 32.61
C ASN A 354 -22.00 5.57 31.41
N GLN A 355 -21.35 6.73 31.51
CA GLN A 355 -20.40 7.20 30.50
C GLN A 355 -18.97 7.23 31.05
N TYR A 356 -18.06 6.65 30.27
CA TYR A 356 -16.67 6.45 30.63
C TYR A 356 -15.75 6.93 29.52
N GLY A 357 -14.71 7.65 29.89
CA GLY A 357 -13.66 8.09 28.98
C GLY A 357 -12.35 7.36 29.27
N LEU A 358 -11.63 7.02 28.21
CA LEU A 358 -10.28 6.50 28.28
C LEU A 358 -9.27 7.65 28.27
N TYR A 359 -8.25 7.59 29.11
CA TYR A 359 -7.22 8.62 29.24
C TYR A 359 -5.82 8.01 29.17
N ILE A 360 -4.95 8.59 28.34
CA ILE A 360 -3.53 8.28 28.27
C ILE A 360 -2.77 9.41 28.99
N PRO A 361 -2.02 9.10 30.06
CA PRO A 361 -1.25 10.08 30.80
C PRO A 361 -0.07 10.59 29.98
N LYS A 362 0.39 11.80 30.33
CA LYS A 362 1.54 12.46 29.70
C LYS A 362 2.79 11.56 29.63
N SER A 363 2.99 10.69 30.62
CA SER A 363 4.15 9.77 30.67
C SER A 363 4.26 8.86 29.45
N SER A 364 3.14 8.40 28.90
CA SER A 364 3.10 7.50 27.74
C SER A 364 2.91 8.23 26.40
N MET A 365 2.84 9.56 26.40
CA MET A 365 2.60 10.34 25.19
C MET A 365 3.79 10.35 24.23
N ALA A 366 5.02 10.28 24.74
CA ALA A 366 6.21 10.24 23.89
C ALA A 366 6.23 8.98 23.01
N ASP A 367 5.95 7.82 23.63
CA ASP A 367 5.86 6.53 22.93
C ASP A 367 4.68 6.51 21.97
N LEU A 368 3.52 6.99 22.41
CA LEU A 368 2.33 7.10 21.56
C LEU A 368 2.63 7.93 20.31
N THR A 369 3.18 9.14 20.48
CA THR A 369 3.50 10.03 19.36
C THR A 369 4.49 9.38 18.39
N LYS A 370 5.50 8.65 18.89
CA LYS A 370 6.43 7.91 18.01
C LYS A 370 5.72 6.89 17.13
N ILE A 371 4.71 6.19 17.67
CA ILE A 371 3.96 5.16 16.95
C ILE A 371 3.02 5.77 15.90
N VAL A 372 2.27 6.82 16.25
CA VAL A 372 1.15 7.30 15.41
C VAL A 372 1.52 8.46 14.48
N LYS A 373 2.59 9.22 14.77
CA LYS A 373 2.99 10.41 13.99
C LYS A 373 3.15 10.15 12.48
N PRO A 374 3.66 9.00 12.01
CA PRO A 374 3.76 8.73 10.56
C PRO A 374 2.40 8.62 9.84
N HIS A 375 1.33 8.33 10.57
CA HIS A 375 0.00 8.04 10.00
C HIS A 375 -1.02 9.16 10.23
N ILE A 376 -0.67 10.20 10.99
CA ILE A 376 -1.57 11.32 11.28
C ILE A 376 -1.49 12.36 10.17
N HIS A 377 -2.66 12.83 9.74
CA HIS A 377 -2.76 13.92 8.78
C HIS A 377 -2.23 15.25 9.38
N PRO A 378 -1.48 16.08 8.62
CA PRO A 378 -0.86 17.31 9.14
C PRO A 378 -1.83 18.25 9.88
N THR A 379 -3.07 18.35 9.41
CA THR A 379 -4.10 19.21 10.03
C THR A 379 -4.59 18.71 11.38
N MET A 380 -4.33 17.45 11.72
CA MET A 380 -4.71 16.82 12.99
C MET A 380 -3.55 16.73 13.97
N LEU A 381 -2.35 17.23 13.62
CA LEU A 381 -1.19 17.20 14.50
C LEU A 381 -1.39 17.98 15.81
N TYR A 382 -2.31 18.96 15.84
CA TYR A 382 -2.65 19.69 17.07
C TYR A 382 -3.23 18.80 18.17
N LYS A 383 -3.76 17.61 17.82
CA LYS A 383 -4.26 16.63 18.80
C LYS A 383 -3.13 15.91 19.54
N LEU A 384 -1.88 16.02 19.06
CA LEU A 384 -0.70 15.52 19.74
C LEU A 384 0.02 16.64 20.49
N PRO A 385 0.72 16.34 21.59
CA PRO A 385 1.56 17.32 22.25
C PRO A 385 2.72 17.72 21.34
N SER A 386 3.08 19.01 21.36
CA SER A 386 4.38 19.46 20.87
C SER A 386 5.46 18.86 21.78
N ILE A 387 6.20 17.90 21.23
CA ILE A 387 7.36 17.25 21.85
C ILE A 387 8.61 17.99 21.41
#